data_AF-A0A1M7M8R5-F1
#
_entry.id   AF-A0A1M7M8R5-F1
#
_cell.length_a   1.000
_cell.length_b   1.000
_cell.length_c   1.000
_cell.angle_alpha   90.00
_cell.angle_beta   90.00
_cell.angle_gamma   90.00
#
_symmetry.space_group_name_H-M   'P 1'
#
loop_
_entity.id
_entity.type
_entity.pdbx_description
1 polymer ?
#
loop_
_entity_poly.entity_id
_entity_poly.type
_entity_poly.pdbx_seq_one_letter_code
_entity_poly.pdbx_strand_id
1 'polypeptide(L)'
;MTNNDILKKLRVALMLRDDQIVEILELVDFRISKSELGAFFRAEDHENYMECGDQVLRNFLNGLVIHLRGTKENPKNPNDVLAKHKAEIPKKDSTKERPEFKASPKDAEKGRGDKAPSKTGPAAKKPFKKKPATPKIQVVEKVVYKNGKNKK
;
A
#
# COMPACT_ATOMS: atom_id res chain seq x y z
N MET A 1 2.02 -23.23 -6.05
CA MET A 1 1.43 -22.49 -4.92
C MET A 1 2.57 -22.17 -3.99
N THR A 2 2.93 -20.90 -3.89
CA THR A 2 4.05 -20.43 -3.06
C THR A 2 3.55 -20.07 -1.65
N ASN A 3 4.46 -19.87 -0.71
CA ASN A 3 4.11 -19.40 0.64
C ASN A 3 3.42 -18.02 0.60
N ASN A 4 3.85 -17.16 -0.31
CA ASN A 4 3.19 -15.86 -0.56
C ASN A 4 1.73 -16.07 -0.98
N ASP A 5 1.44 -17.03 -1.85
CA ASP A 5 0.05 -17.36 -2.23
C ASP A 5 -0.77 -17.82 -1.04
N ILE A 6 -0.19 -18.65 -0.16
CA ILE A 6 -0.87 -19.15 1.04
C ILE A 6 -1.18 -17.98 1.98
N LEU A 7 -0.20 -17.12 2.24
CA LEU A 7 -0.38 -15.95 3.10
C LEU A 7 -1.43 -14.99 2.53
N LYS A 8 -1.42 -14.74 1.21
CA LYS A 8 -2.45 -13.93 0.52
C LYS A 8 -3.84 -14.55 0.66
N LYS A 9 -3.96 -15.86 0.44
CA LYS A 9 -5.24 -16.57 0.57
C LYS A 9 -5.78 -16.53 1.99
N LEU A 10 -4.93 -16.76 3.00
CA LEU A 10 -5.32 -16.71 4.41
C LEU A 10 -5.77 -15.31 4.83
N ARG A 11 -5.05 -14.28 4.40
CA ARG A 11 -5.44 -12.87 4.62
C ARG A 11 -6.86 -12.62 4.10
N VAL A 12 -7.14 -13.01 2.86
CA VAL A 12 -8.45 -12.77 2.23
C VAL A 12 -9.54 -13.63 2.86
N ALA A 13 -9.27 -14.92 3.11
CA ALA A 13 -10.24 -15.86 3.68
C ALA A 13 -10.69 -15.45 5.09
N LEU A 14 -9.77 -14.94 5.91
CA LEU A 14 -10.04 -14.50 7.28
C LEU A 14 -10.33 -12.99 7.37
N MET A 15 -10.40 -12.30 6.23
CA MET A 15 -10.65 -10.86 6.13
C MET A 15 -9.74 -10.02 7.03
N LEU A 16 -8.45 -10.38 7.09
CA LEU A 16 -7.46 -9.73 7.95
C LEU A 16 -6.90 -8.46 7.31
N ARG A 17 -6.74 -7.41 8.13
CA ARG A 17 -5.96 -6.21 7.79
C ARG A 17 -4.47 -6.47 8.02
N ASP A 18 -3.62 -5.69 7.35
CA ASP A 18 -2.16 -5.79 7.52
C ASP A 18 -1.73 -5.53 8.96
N ASP A 19 -2.39 -4.58 9.64
CA ASP A 19 -2.18 -4.28 11.06
C ASP A 19 -2.43 -5.50 11.96
N GLN A 20 -3.54 -6.21 11.72
CA GLN A 20 -3.91 -7.40 12.48
C GLN A 20 -2.92 -8.54 12.24
N ILE A 21 -2.39 -8.69 11.02
CA ILE A 21 -1.38 -9.72 10.72
C ILE A 21 -0.09 -9.44 11.49
N VAL A 22 0.31 -8.17 11.62
CA VAL A 22 1.47 -7.78 12.45
C VAL A 22 1.20 -8.12 13.93
N GLU A 23 0.02 -7.80 14.46
CA GLU A 23 -0.38 -8.15 15.83
C GLU A 23 -0.37 -9.66 16.08
N ILE A 24 -0.85 -10.46 15.11
CA ILE A 24 -0.88 -11.93 15.20
C ILE A 24 0.55 -12.50 15.25
N LEU A 25 1.47 -11.95 14.46
CA LEU A 25 2.88 -12.37 14.46
C LEU A 25 3.60 -11.96 15.74
N GLU A 26 3.22 -10.83 16.33
CA GLU A 26 3.74 -10.38 17.62
C GLU A 26 3.40 -11.33 18.76
N LEU A 27 2.26 -12.05 18.71
CA LEU A 27 1.87 -13.05 19.72
C LEU A 27 2.85 -14.23 19.84
N VAL A 28 3.64 -14.49 18.80
CA VAL A 28 4.66 -15.56 18.75
C VAL A 28 6.08 -14.98 18.74
N ASP A 29 6.23 -13.75 19.25
CA ASP A 29 7.48 -13.00 19.33
C ASP A 29 8.16 -12.77 17.98
N PHE A 30 7.38 -12.83 16.88
CA PHE A 30 7.88 -12.55 15.55
C PHE A 30 7.59 -11.10 15.16
N ARG A 31 8.62 -10.26 15.22
CA ARG A 31 8.53 -8.84 14.89
C ARG A 31 8.68 -8.64 13.38
N ILE A 32 7.67 -8.09 12.73
CA ILE A 32 7.70 -7.67 11.34
C ILE A 32 7.11 -6.27 11.18
N SER A 33 7.69 -5.45 10.32
CA SER A 33 7.12 -4.15 9.98
C SER A 33 6.00 -4.27 8.93
N LYS A 34 5.09 -3.29 8.90
CA LYS A 34 4.05 -3.22 7.86
C LYS A 34 4.63 -3.14 6.44
N SER A 35 5.80 -2.51 6.30
CA SER A 35 6.50 -2.38 5.01
C SER A 35 7.01 -3.72 4.48
N GLU A 36 7.59 -4.55 5.35
CA GLU A 36 8.06 -5.89 5.00
C GLU A 36 6.88 -6.83 4.70
N LEU A 37 5.82 -6.74 5.51
CA LEU A 37 4.60 -7.51 5.26
C LEU A 37 3.98 -7.14 3.89
N GLY A 38 3.99 -5.85 3.53
CA GLY A 38 3.57 -5.39 2.22
C GLY A 38 4.42 -5.95 1.07
N ALA A 39 5.71 -6.20 1.29
CA ALA A 39 6.61 -6.79 0.29
C ALA A 39 6.20 -8.23 -0.07
N PHE A 40 5.72 -9.03 0.89
CA PHE A 40 5.22 -10.39 0.63
C PHE A 40 3.97 -10.43 -0.25
N PHE A 41 3.16 -9.37 -0.21
CA PHE A 41 1.90 -9.30 -0.95
C PHE A 41 2.04 -8.79 -2.37
N ARG A 42 3.19 -8.23 -2.74
CA ARG A 42 3.48 -7.73 -4.08
C ARG A 42 3.50 -8.85 -5.12
N ALA A 43 3.44 -8.46 -6.38
CA ALA A 43 3.69 -9.34 -7.51
C ALA A 43 5.19 -9.66 -7.61
N GLU A 44 5.53 -10.83 -8.15
CA GLU A 44 6.91 -11.31 -8.28
C GLU A 44 7.79 -10.39 -9.14
N ASP A 45 7.18 -9.63 -10.06
CA ASP A 45 7.85 -8.68 -10.97
C ASP A 45 8.13 -7.30 -10.33
N HIS A 46 7.75 -7.07 -9.07
CA HIS A 46 7.94 -5.78 -8.42
C HIS A 46 9.32 -5.70 -7.75
N GLU A 47 10.04 -4.58 -7.88
CA GLU A 47 11.41 -4.38 -7.32
C GLU A 47 11.52 -4.73 -5.83
N ASN A 48 10.54 -4.28 -5.05
CA ASN A 48 10.44 -4.56 -3.61
C ASN A 48 9.61 -5.82 -3.27
N TYR A 49 9.52 -6.79 -4.16
CA TYR A 49 8.95 -8.11 -3.87
C TYR A 49 9.88 -8.90 -2.96
N MET A 50 9.31 -9.60 -1.99
CA MET A 50 10.06 -10.50 -1.11
C MET A 50 9.35 -11.84 -1.03
N GLU A 51 10.12 -12.93 -1.10
CA GLU A 51 9.59 -14.27 -0.91
C GLU A 51 9.30 -14.51 0.58
N CYS A 52 8.14 -15.11 0.86
CA CYS A 52 7.73 -15.49 2.20
C CYS A 52 8.40 -16.81 2.58
N GLY A 53 9.35 -16.76 3.49
CA GLY A 53 10.01 -17.97 4.00
C GLY A 53 9.08 -18.85 4.85
N ASP A 54 9.37 -20.15 4.91
CA ASP A 54 8.64 -21.12 5.73
C ASP A 54 8.56 -20.72 7.21
N GLN A 55 9.60 -20.05 7.71
CA GLN A 55 9.65 -19.57 9.10
C GLN A 55 8.55 -18.54 9.39
N VAL A 56 8.31 -17.62 8.45
CA VAL A 56 7.27 -16.60 8.60
C VAL A 56 5.90 -17.25 8.56
N LEU A 57 5.68 -18.14 7.60
CA LEU A 57 4.40 -18.84 7.46
C LEU A 57 4.09 -19.72 8.68
N ARG A 58 5.08 -20.46 9.20
CA ARG A 58 4.94 -21.27 10.42
C ARG A 58 4.56 -20.42 11.62
N ASN A 59 5.28 -19.32 11.83
CA ASN A 59 5.01 -18.41 12.95
C ASN A 59 3.61 -17.79 12.80
N PHE A 60 3.24 -17.37 11.61
CA PHE A 60 1.89 -16.84 11.34
C PHE A 60 0.79 -17.84 11.68
N LEU A 61 0.93 -19.10 11.25
CA LEU A 61 -0.05 -20.16 11.55
C LEU A 61 -0.15 -20.44 13.05
N ASN A 62 0.99 -20.46 13.78
CA ASN A 62 0.98 -20.58 15.23
C ASN A 62 0.31 -19.38 15.91
N GLY A 63 0.59 -18.17 15.44
CA GLY A 63 -0.09 -16.95 15.90
C GLY A 63 -1.59 -16.99 15.64
N LEU A 64 -2.04 -17.50 14.49
CA LEU A 64 -3.46 -17.67 14.18
C LEU A 64 -4.16 -18.63 15.13
N VAL A 65 -3.49 -19.71 15.56
CA VAL A 65 -4.04 -20.63 16.56
C VAL A 65 -4.28 -19.89 17.87
N ILE A 66 -3.31 -19.11 18.34
CA ILE A 66 -3.45 -18.32 19.58
C ILE A 66 -4.55 -17.25 19.42
N HIS A 67 -4.61 -16.56 18.28
CA HIS A 67 -5.58 -15.49 18.04
C HIS A 67 -7.03 -15.99 17.95
N LEU A 68 -7.25 -17.11 17.26
CA LEU A 68 -8.58 -17.66 16.99
C LEU A 68 -9.07 -18.62 18.09
N ARG A 69 -8.19 -19.49 18.60
CA ARG A 69 -8.54 -20.53 19.60
C ARG A 69 -8.16 -20.16 21.03
N GLY A 70 -7.34 -19.13 21.22
CA GLY A 70 -6.83 -18.75 22.54
C GLY A 70 -5.65 -19.61 22.99
N THR A 71 -5.04 -19.23 24.11
CA THR A 71 -4.03 -20.04 24.79
C THR A 71 -4.71 -21.15 25.59
N LYS A 72 -3.96 -22.17 26.02
CA LYS A 72 -4.50 -23.27 26.84
C LYS A 72 -5.20 -22.77 28.12
N GLU A 73 -4.73 -21.65 28.66
CA GLU A 73 -5.26 -21.01 29.87
C GLU A 73 -6.50 -20.14 29.60
N ASN A 74 -6.73 -19.68 28.37
CA ASN A 74 -7.88 -18.85 28.01
C ASN A 74 -8.42 -19.21 26.62
N PRO A 75 -9.30 -20.22 26.53
CA PRO A 75 -9.86 -20.66 25.25
C PRO A 75 -10.77 -19.58 24.67
N LYS A 76 -10.56 -19.28 23.39
CA LYS A 76 -11.35 -18.32 22.62
C LYS A 76 -12.10 -19.04 21.52
N ASN A 77 -13.35 -18.64 21.30
CA ASN A 77 -14.12 -19.18 20.19
C ASN A 77 -13.71 -18.48 18.89
N PRO A 78 -13.37 -19.23 17.82
CA PRO A 78 -12.94 -18.65 16.56
C PRO A 78 -14.04 -17.84 15.88
N ASN A 79 -15.31 -18.27 16.02
CA ASN A 79 -16.46 -17.58 15.40
C ASN A 79 -16.62 -16.16 15.94
N ASP A 80 -16.41 -15.95 17.24
CA ASP A 80 -16.54 -14.62 17.86
C ASP A 80 -15.45 -13.65 17.38
N VAL A 81 -14.23 -14.16 17.14
CA VAL A 81 -13.11 -13.37 16.62
C VAL A 81 -13.38 -12.93 15.18
N LEU A 82 -13.83 -13.88 14.34
CA LEU A 82 -14.15 -13.59 12.95
C LEU A 82 -15.33 -12.62 12.81
N ALA A 83 -16.33 -12.72 13.69
CA ALA A 83 -17.46 -11.78 13.72
C ALA A 83 -16.99 -10.35 14.04
N LYS A 84 -16.05 -10.19 14.99
CA LYS A 84 -15.45 -8.89 15.32
C LYS A 84 -14.71 -8.29 14.12
N HIS A 85 -13.89 -9.09 13.44
CA HIS A 85 -13.16 -8.62 12.26
C HIS A 85 -14.11 -8.16 11.15
N LYS A 86 -15.20 -8.90 10.89
CA LYS A 86 -16.23 -8.50 9.92
C LYS A 86 -16.93 -7.20 10.30
N ALA A 87 -17.13 -6.93 11.59
CA ALA A 87 -17.75 -5.71 12.08
C ALA A 87 -16.81 -4.48 11.98
N GLU A 88 -15.49 -4.68 12.14
CA GLU A 88 -14.49 -3.62 12.07
C GLU A 88 -14.17 -3.14 10.64
N ILE A 89 -14.57 -3.89 9.60
CA ILE A 89 -14.43 -3.43 8.22
C ILE A 89 -15.46 -2.33 8.01
N PRO A 90 -15.04 -1.07 7.73
CA PRO A 90 -16.00 -0.01 7.44
C PRO A 90 -16.82 -0.43 6.23
N LYS A 91 -18.11 -0.69 6.44
CA LYS A 91 -19.07 -0.79 5.34
C LYS A 91 -19.04 0.57 4.66
N LYS A 92 -18.37 0.64 3.51
CA LYS A 92 -18.45 1.80 2.64
C LYS A 92 -19.89 1.80 2.12
N ASP A 93 -20.78 2.50 2.83
CA ASP A 93 -22.14 2.79 2.41
C ASP A 93 -22.05 3.39 1.01
N SER A 94 -22.32 2.54 0.02
CA SER A 94 -22.29 2.86 -1.39
C SER A 94 -23.61 3.53 -1.75
N THR A 95 -23.95 4.60 -1.02
CA THR A 95 -25.20 5.36 -1.17
C THR A 95 -24.93 6.86 -1.29
N LYS A 96 -23.73 7.24 -1.73
CA LYS A 96 -23.55 8.55 -2.36
C LYS A 96 -23.94 8.40 -3.82
N GLU A 97 -25.18 8.79 -4.13
CA GLU A 97 -25.62 9.08 -5.49
C GLU A 97 -24.55 9.92 -6.17
N ARG A 98 -23.91 9.33 -7.19
CA ARG A 98 -22.94 10.05 -8.02
C ARG A 98 -23.79 11.05 -8.82
N PRO A 99 -23.64 12.38 -8.65
CA PRO A 99 -24.47 13.32 -9.37
C PRO A 99 -24.31 13.08 -10.88
N GLU A 100 -25.43 12.90 -11.56
CA GLU A 100 -25.46 12.65 -13.00
C GLU A 100 -24.73 13.79 -13.72
N PHE A 101 -23.69 13.43 -14.46
CA PHE A 101 -23.00 14.37 -15.34
C PHE A 101 -23.95 14.72 -16.50
N LYS A 102 -24.68 15.83 -16.38
CA LYS A 102 -25.41 16.41 -17.52
C LYS A 102 -24.39 16.93 -18.52
N ALA A 103 -24.23 16.22 -19.62
CA ALA A 103 -23.46 16.69 -20.76
C ALA A 103 -24.12 17.96 -21.31
N SER A 104 -23.41 19.09 -21.26
CA SER A 104 -23.85 20.31 -21.94
C SER A 104 -23.96 20.05 -23.45
N PRO A 105 -25.00 20.58 -24.13
CA PRO A 105 -25.17 20.39 -25.57
C PRO A 105 -23.97 20.98 -26.32
N LYS A 106 -23.45 20.20 -27.26
CA LYS A 106 -22.35 20.58 -28.14
C LYS A 106 -22.89 21.64 -29.12
N ASP A 107 -22.43 22.88 -28.98
CA ASP A 107 -22.79 23.97 -29.90
C ASP A 107 -22.52 23.54 -31.35
N ALA A 108 -23.60 23.44 -32.11
CA ALA A 108 -23.60 23.09 -33.52
C ALA A 108 -23.37 24.38 -34.33
N GLU A 109 -22.13 24.84 -34.48
CA GLU A 109 -21.72 25.71 -35.60
C GLU A 109 -20.21 26.00 -35.56
N LYS A 110 -19.44 25.21 -36.32
CA LYS A 110 -18.37 25.77 -37.15
C LYS A 110 -18.14 24.85 -38.34
N GLY A 111 -18.66 25.30 -39.47
CA GLY A 111 -18.69 24.57 -40.73
C GLY A 111 -17.32 24.09 -41.20
N ARG A 112 -17.36 22.95 -41.89
CA ARG A 112 -16.31 22.45 -42.78
C ARG A 112 -15.95 23.56 -43.76
N GLY A 113 -14.70 24.03 -43.69
CA GLY A 113 -14.11 24.91 -44.68
C GLY A 113 -12.80 24.29 -45.15
N ASP A 114 -12.83 23.66 -46.31
CA ASP A 114 -11.67 23.17 -47.05
C ASP A 114 -10.63 24.30 -47.25
N LYS A 115 -9.41 24.12 -46.73
CA LYS A 115 -8.23 24.82 -47.24
C LYS A 115 -7.07 23.86 -47.43
N ALA A 116 -6.61 23.80 -48.68
CA ALA A 116 -5.52 23.00 -49.22
C ALA A 116 -4.14 23.26 -48.56
N PRO A 117 -3.18 22.32 -48.63
CA PRO A 117 -1.89 22.44 -47.96
C PRO A 117 -0.91 23.27 -48.80
N SER A 118 -0.65 24.52 -48.42
CA SER A 118 0.41 25.33 -49.01
C SER A 118 1.75 25.07 -48.32
N LYS A 119 2.67 24.45 -49.06
CA LYS A 119 4.09 24.28 -48.75
C LYS A 119 4.80 25.64 -48.65
N THR A 120 5.63 25.85 -47.62
CA THR A 120 6.80 26.77 -47.64
C THR A 120 7.85 26.30 -46.61
N GLY A 121 9.12 26.40 -46.99
CA GLY A 121 10.31 25.81 -46.34
C GLY A 121 10.80 26.44 -45.02
N PRO A 122 12.06 26.16 -44.62
CA PRO A 122 12.40 25.83 -43.23
C PRO A 122 12.63 27.08 -42.36
N ALA A 123 11.92 27.15 -41.23
CA ALA A 123 12.11 28.19 -40.23
C ALA A 123 12.78 27.64 -38.96
N ALA A 124 13.89 28.29 -38.61
CA ALA A 124 14.82 28.06 -37.51
C ALA A 124 14.21 27.61 -36.16
N LYS A 125 14.90 26.64 -35.53
CA LYS A 125 14.72 26.23 -34.13
C LYS A 125 14.86 27.44 -33.20
N LYS A 126 13.79 27.81 -32.49
CA LYS A 126 13.85 28.70 -31.32
C LYS A 126 13.99 27.88 -30.02
N PRO A 127 14.81 28.32 -29.05
CA PRO A 127 15.25 27.51 -27.92
C PRO A 127 14.16 27.34 -26.85
N PHE A 128 14.07 26.13 -26.29
CA PHE A 128 13.28 25.82 -25.10
C PHE A 128 13.76 26.66 -23.91
N LYS A 129 12.89 27.53 -23.37
CA LYS A 129 13.12 28.20 -22.09
C LYS A 129 13.07 27.15 -20.97
N LYS A 130 14.20 26.95 -20.28
CA LYS A 130 14.33 26.14 -19.07
C LYS A 130 13.46 26.73 -17.94
N LYS A 131 12.65 25.89 -17.29
CA LYS A 131 12.00 26.23 -16.01
C LYS A 131 13.07 26.30 -14.91
N PRO A 132 13.04 27.28 -13.99
CA PRO A 132 13.99 27.34 -12.88
C PRO A 132 13.75 26.17 -11.89
N ALA A 133 14.85 25.53 -11.49
CA ALA A 133 14.87 24.44 -10.53
C ALA A 133 14.62 24.99 -9.11
N THR A 134 13.71 24.38 -8.37
CA THR A 134 13.53 24.61 -6.93
C THR A 134 14.78 24.15 -6.17
N PRO A 135 15.36 24.97 -5.28
CA PRO A 135 16.54 24.57 -4.53
C PRO A 135 16.19 23.49 -3.49
N LYS A 136 16.98 22.41 -3.49
CA LYS A 136 16.95 21.34 -2.49
C LYS A 136 17.42 21.91 -1.15
N ILE A 137 16.55 21.91 -0.14
CA ILE A 137 16.93 22.25 1.23
C ILE A 137 17.74 21.07 1.78
N GLN A 138 19.04 21.27 1.99
CA GLN A 138 19.91 20.34 2.71
C GLN A 138 19.79 20.66 4.20
N VAL A 139 19.07 19.84 4.96
CA VAL A 139 19.10 19.89 6.43
C VAL A 139 20.32 19.09 6.87
N VAL A 140 21.46 19.77 7.03
CA VAL A 140 22.62 19.19 7.73
C VAL A 140 22.42 19.44 9.21
N GLU A 141 21.79 18.50 9.90
CA GLU A 141 21.73 18.51 11.35
C GLU A 141 23.06 18.01 11.91
N LYS A 142 23.92 18.93 12.35
CA LYS A 142 25.12 18.61 13.13
C LYS A 142 24.68 18.18 14.53
N VAL A 143 24.41 16.89 14.71
CA VAL A 143 24.29 16.29 16.05
C VAL A 143 25.69 16.11 16.63
N VAL A 144 26.06 16.96 17.59
CA VAL A 144 27.31 16.82 18.35
C VAL A 144 27.04 15.88 19.54
N TYR A 145 27.61 14.67 19.49
CA TYR A 145 27.59 13.73 20.61
C TYR A 145 28.70 14.08 21.62
N LYS A 146 28.33 14.44 22.85
CA LYS A 146 29.26 14.45 24.00
C LYS A 146 29.12 13.13 24.76
N ASN A 147 29.85 12.11 24.31
CA ASN A 147 30.02 10.87 25.03
C ASN A 147 31.33 10.95 25.84
N GLY A 148 31.23 11.14 27.15
CA GLY A 148 32.39 11.30 28.03
C GLY A 148 32.09 10.86 29.45
N LYS A 149 32.25 9.56 29.70
CA LYS A 149 32.41 8.96 31.03
C LYS A 149 33.46 9.74 31.82
N ASN A 150 33.13 10.19 33.03
CA ASN A 150 34.13 10.32 34.10
C ASN A 150 33.62 9.54 35.32
N LYS A 151 34.07 8.30 35.40
CA LYS A 151 34.33 7.62 36.67
C LYS A 151 35.64 8.21 37.22
N LYS A 152 35.60 8.76 38.41
CA LYS A 152 36.52 8.45 39.51
C LYS A 152 35.95 9.03 40.80
#